data_AF-A0A7X7J4T7-F1
#
_entry.id   AF-A0A7X7J4T7-F1
#
_cell.length_a   1.000
_cell.length_b   1.000
_cell.length_c   1.000
_cell.angle_alpha   90.00
_cell.angle_beta   90.00
_cell.angle_gamma   90.00
#
_symmetry.space_group_name_H-M   'P 1'
#
loop_
_entity.id
_entity.type
_entity.pdbx_description
1 polymer ?
#
loop_
_entity_poly.entity_id
_entity_poly.type
_entity_poly.pdbx_seq_one_letter_code
_entity_poly.pdbx_strand_id
1 'polypeptide(L)'
;MKKHSFSLLNIVFYLINLIACILLLLSYLANFISPDSFTFLAYCGIIYPYLLSANVFFVLYWALQRKRYVFYSLISILIGFTFIPRLYPFNNKQELTNDTALFKVLSYNVHVFGMYEPDNHNKDSIFDYIAMQQPDIICLQEYFQDHKNHLHDKV
;
A
#
# COMPACT_ATOMS: atom_id res chain seq x y z
N MET A 1 20.76 46.98 -4.20
CA MET A 1 20.64 45.80 -3.30
C MET A 1 19.16 45.47 -3.13
N LYS A 2 18.62 44.47 -3.84
CA LYS A 2 17.21 44.06 -3.70
C LYS A 2 17.07 43.27 -2.39
N LYS A 3 16.53 43.92 -1.35
CA LYS A 3 16.15 43.28 -0.09
C LYS A 3 15.09 42.24 -0.42
N HIS A 4 15.47 40.96 -0.46
CA HIS A 4 14.54 39.86 -0.65
C HIS A 4 13.72 39.77 0.64
N SER A 5 12.68 40.58 0.74
CA SER A 5 11.72 40.49 1.84
C SER A 5 11.14 39.07 1.78
N PHE A 6 11.47 38.28 2.80
CA PHE A 6 10.90 36.96 2.95
C PHE A 6 9.43 37.16 3.25
N SER A 7 8.57 36.93 2.26
CA SER A 7 7.12 36.96 2.47
C SER A 7 6.78 35.93 3.55
N LEU A 8 5.96 36.32 4.53
CA LEU A 8 5.52 35.45 5.62
C LEU A 8 4.99 34.10 5.10
N LEU A 9 4.34 34.12 3.93
CA LEU A 9 3.87 32.93 3.22
C LEU A 9 5.00 31.96 2.86
N ASN A 10 6.16 32.46 2.43
CA ASN A 10 7.30 31.60 2.11
C ASN A 10 7.91 30.95 3.34
N ILE A 11 7.85 31.61 4.51
CA ILE A 11 8.30 31.03 5.78
C ILE A 11 7.36 29.87 6.16
N VAL A 12 6.04 30.11 6.08
CA VAL A 12 5.03 29.09 6.36
C VAL A 12 5.20 27.89 5.43
N PHE A 13 5.29 28.10 4.12
CA PHE A 13 5.50 27.02 3.15
C PHE A 13 6.82 26.28 3.35
N TYR A 14 7.87 26.98 3.79
CA TYR A 14 9.15 26.36 4.12
C TYR A 14 9.03 25.41 5.32
N LEU A 15 8.33 25.84 6.37
CA LEU A 15 8.08 25.00 7.56
C LEU A 15 7.21 23.80 7.22
N ILE A 16 6.14 23.98 6.44
CA ILE A 16 5.28 22.87 6.00
C ILE A 16 6.08 21.90 5.13
N ASN A 17 6.96 22.39 4.25
CA ASN A 17 7.83 21.52 3.46
C ASN A 17 8.73 20.65 4.35
N LEU A 18 9.36 21.25 5.37
CA LEU A 18 10.22 20.51 6.30
C LEU A 18 9.43 19.42 7.06
N ILE A 19 8.22 19.72 7.51
CA ILE A 19 7.31 18.73 8.13
C ILE A 19 6.97 17.62 7.13
N ALA A 20 6.62 17.97 5.89
CA ALA A 20 6.30 17.01 4.85
C ALA A 20 7.49 16.09 4.53
N CYS A 21 8.73 16.61 4.53
CA CYS A 21 9.95 15.82 4.36
C CYS A 21 10.12 14.82 5.51
N ILE A 22 9.97 15.28 6.76
CA ILE A 22 10.10 14.41 7.95
C ILE A 22 9.06 13.29 7.92
N LEU A 23 7.79 13.63 7.68
CA LEU A 23 6.72 12.62 7.61
C LEU A 23 6.96 11.62 6.48
N LEU A 24 7.45 12.07 5.32
CA LEU A 24 7.80 11.18 4.22
C LEU A 24 8.93 10.21 4.61
N LEU A 25 9.98 10.70 5.28
CA LEU A 25 11.07 9.84 5.77
C LEU A 25 10.58 8.83 6.82
N LEU A 26 9.69 9.26 7.73
CA LEU A 26 9.06 8.37 8.70
C LEU A 26 8.19 7.29 8.01
N SER A 27 7.50 7.63 6.93
CA SER A 27 6.70 6.66 6.17
C SER A 27 7.55 5.53 5.58
N TYR A 28 8.81 5.80 5.22
CA TYR A 28 9.72 4.74 4.74
C TYR A 28 10.06 3.75 5.84
N LEU A 29 10.24 4.23 7.07
CA LEU A 29 10.54 3.39 8.23
C LEU A 29 9.39 2.42 8.58
N ALA A 30 8.16 2.72 8.16
CA ALA A 30 7.00 1.84 8.35
C ALA A 30 7.17 0.46 7.67
N ASN A 31 8.06 0.34 6.68
CA ASN A 31 8.37 -0.94 6.03
C ASN A 31 9.29 -1.84 6.87
N PHE A 32 9.91 -1.31 7.92
CA PHE A 32 10.90 -2.03 8.73
C PHE A 32 10.46 -2.23 10.18
N ILE A 33 9.44 -1.50 10.63
CA ILE A 33 8.98 -1.51 12.02
C ILE A 33 7.57 -2.07 12.07
N SER A 34 7.34 -3.04 12.97
CA SER A 34 6.02 -3.62 13.19
C SER A 34 5.01 -2.54 13.63
N PRO A 35 3.81 -2.50 13.03
CA PRO A 35 2.72 -1.61 13.46
C PRO A 35 2.33 -1.78 14.93
N ASP A 36 2.51 -2.99 15.48
CA ASP A 36 2.22 -3.33 16.88
C ASP A 36 3.17 -2.60 17.85
N SER A 37 4.43 -2.43 17.45
CA SER A 37 5.42 -1.74 18.27
C SER A 37 5.31 -0.22 18.18
N PHE A 38 4.97 0.33 17.00
CA PHE A 38 4.87 1.78 16.81
C PHE A 38 3.82 2.19 15.78
N THR A 39 2.57 2.32 16.24
CA THR A 39 1.40 2.57 15.39
C THR A 39 1.44 3.89 14.63
N PHE A 40 2.08 4.94 15.19
CA PHE A 40 2.23 6.22 14.49
C PHE A 40 2.95 6.08 13.14
N LEU A 41 3.95 5.21 13.07
CA LEU A 41 4.69 4.95 11.84
C LEU A 41 3.84 4.19 10.82
N ALA A 42 2.99 3.27 11.29
CA ALA A 42 2.04 2.56 10.44
C ALA A 42 1.09 3.54 9.76
N TYR A 43 0.56 4.53 10.49
CA TYR A 43 -0.25 5.59 9.88
C TYR A 43 0.52 6.37 8.83
N CYS A 44 1.78 6.73 9.09
CA CYS A 44 2.64 7.40 8.11
C CYS A 44 2.83 6.54 6.83
N GLY A 45 3.00 5.22 6.99
CA GLY A 45 3.11 4.27 5.88
C GLY A 45 1.83 4.19 5.05
N ILE A 46 0.66 4.18 5.69
CA ILE A 46 -0.65 4.16 5.00
C ILE A 46 -0.83 5.44 4.17
N ILE A 47 -0.48 6.60 4.72
CA ILE A 47 -0.64 7.90 4.01
C ILE A 47 0.55 8.23 3.08
N TYR A 48 1.51 7.33 2.92
CA TYR A 48 2.69 7.52 2.07
C TYR A 48 2.39 8.11 0.67
N PRO A 49 1.39 7.64 -0.10
CA PRO A 49 1.09 8.21 -1.42
C PRO A 49 0.78 9.71 -1.38
N TYR A 50 0.09 10.17 -0.33
CA TYR A 50 -0.25 11.57 -0.14
C TYR A 50 0.97 12.39 0.31
N LEU A 51 1.80 11.84 1.19
CA LEU A 51 3.07 12.48 1.61
C LEU A 51 4.04 12.63 0.45
N LEU A 52 4.17 11.61 -0.40
CA LEU A 52 4.97 11.65 -1.63
C LEU A 52 4.45 12.75 -2.57
N SER A 53 3.13 12.79 -2.79
CA SER A 53 2.48 13.81 -3.64
C SER A 53 2.70 15.23 -3.11
N ALA A 54 2.60 15.43 -1.79
CA ALA A 54 2.89 16.73 -1.16
C ALA A 54 4.36 17.14 -1.35
N ASN A 55 5.30 16.21 -1.24
CA ASN A 55 6.72 16.50 -1.48
C ASN A 55 7.00 16.81 -2.95
N VAL A 56 6.37 16.10 -3.89
CA VAL A 56 6.45 16.42 -5.33
C VAL A 56 5.92 17.83 -5.60
N PHE A 57 4.79 18.20 -4.99
CA PHE A 57 4.28 19.57 -5.06
C PHE A 57 5.31 20.58 -4.56
N PHE A 58 5.98 20.34 -3.42
CA PHE A 58 7.01 21.24 -2.91
C PHE A 58 8.25 21.32 -3.81
N VAL A 59 8.66 20.21 -4.45
CA VAL A 59 9.71 20.25 -5.48
C VAL A 59 9.32 21.23 -6.58
N LEU A 60 8.11 21.09 -7.15
CA LEU A 60 7.63 21.96 -8.23
C LEU A 60 7.50 23.42 -7.77
N TYR A 61 6.88 23.65 -6.61
CA TYR A 61 6.67 24.98 -6.05
C TYR A 61 7.99 25.74 -5.85
N TRP A 62 9.00 25.11 -5.24
CA TRP A 62 10.29 25.75 -5.01
C TRP A 62 11.18 25.84 -6.25
N ALA A 63 11.05 24.89 -7.19
CA ALA A 63 11.72 24.95 -8.49
C ALA A 63 11.24 26.16 -9.31
N LEU A 64 9.92 26.40 -9.38
CA LEU A 64 9.34 27.55 -10.05
C LEU A 64 9.82 28.89 -9.46
N GLN A 65 10.00 28.95 -8.14
CA GLN A 65 10.55 30.12 -7.46
C GLN A 65 12.08 30.23 -7.49
N ARG A 66 12.77 29.24 -8.10
CA ARG A 66 14.23 29.14 -8.15
C ARG A 66 14.88 29.23 -6.76
N LYS A 67 14.24 28.62 -5.75
CA LYS A 67 14.74 28.57 -4.36
C LYS A 67 15.45 27.25 -4.10
N ARG A 68 16.51 27.30 -3.28
CA ARG A 68 17.29 26.11 -2.89
C ARG A 68 16.50 25.10 -2.05
N TYR A 69 15.32 25.46 -1.54
CA TYR A 69 14.47 24.59 -0.73
C TYR A 69 13.88 23.41 -1.50
N VAL A 70 13.96 23.43 -2.83
CA VAL A 70 13.65 22.29 -3.71
C VAL A 70 14.41 21.03 -3.29
N PHE A 71 15.64 21.17 -2.78
CA PHE A 71 16.50 20.04 -2.44
C PHE A 71 15.99 19.24 -1.24
N TYR A 72 15.25 19.83 -0.30
CA TYR A 72 14.76 19.10 0.86
C TYR A 72 13.78 17.99 0.45
N SER A 73 12.74 18.36 -0.30
CA SER A 73 11.74 17.41 -0.79
C SER A 73 12.34 16.47 -1.82
N LEU A 74 13.21 16.99 -2.72
CA LEU A 74 13.84 16.18 -3.75
C LEU A 74 14.73 15.09 -3.15
N ILE A 75 15.60 15.42 -2.20
CA ILE A 75 16.47 14.43 -1.53
C ILE A 75 15.61 13.43 -0.74
N SER A 76 14.57 13.89 -0.06
CA SER A 76 13.67 13.01 0.70
C SER A 76 12.92 12.01 -0.20
N ILE A 77 12.54 12.42 -1.42
CA ILE A 77 11.98 11.52 -2.43
C ILE A 77 13.04 10.53 -2.92
N LEU A 78 14.25 11.00 -3.24
CA LEU A 78 15.32 10.16 -3.78
C LEU A 78 15.76 9.06 -2.80
N ILE A 79 15.80 9.35 -1.49
CA ILE A 79 16.11 8.37 -0.44
C ILE A 79 15.14 7.19 -0.50
N GLY A 80 13.86 7.44 -0.75
CA GLY A 80 12.82 6.41 -0.82
C GLY A 80 12.38 6.03 -2.22
N PHE A 81 13.19 6.30 -3.24
CA PHE A 81 12.81 6.07 -4.64
C PHE A 81 12.40 4.62 -4.92
N THR A 82 13.01 3.65 -4.21
CA THR A 82 12.71 2.21 -4.32
C THR A 82 11.31 1.83 -3.80
N PHE A 83 10.61 2.71 -3.08
CA PHE A 83 9.24 2.48 -2.63
C PHE A 83 8.19 2.91 -3.65
N ILE A 84 8.53 3.80 -4.60
CA ILE A 84 7.59 4.34 -5.59
C ILE A 84 6.97 3.26 -6.49
N PRO A 85 7.72 2.26 -7.02
CA PRO A 85 7.14 1.22 -7.87
C PRO A 85 6.09 0.36 -7.16
N ARG A 86 6.06 0.34 -5.83
CA ARG A 86 5.06 -0.41 -5.05
C ARG A 86 3.67 0.22 -5.12
N LEU A 87 3.59 1.51 -5.45
CA LEU A 87 2.31 2.23 -5.64
C LEU A 87 1.66 1.90 -6.98
N TYR A 88 2.47 1.60 -8.00
CA TYR A 88 2.03 1.34 -9.36
C TYR A 88 2.72 0.08 -9.88
N PRO A 89 2.22 -1.13 -9.53
CA PRO A 89 2.77 -2.35 -10.07
C PRO A 89 2.58 -2.37 -11.58
N PHE A 90 3.70 -2.32 -12.31
CA PHE A 90 3.70 -2.49 -13.75
C PHE A 90 3.46 -3.96 -14.09
N ASN A 91 2.19 -4.37 -14.17
CA ASN A 91 1.83 -5.68 -14.70
C ASN A 91 1.95 -5.64 -16.23
N ASN A 92 3.13 -5.97 -16.76
CA ASN A 92 3.22 -6.44 -18.12
C ASN A 92 2.46 -7.76 -18.18
N LYS A 93 1.24 -7.73 -18.75
CA LYS A 93 0.54 -8.95 -19.15
C LYS A 93 1.39 -9.60 -20.24
N GLN A 94 2.32 -10.47 -19.83
CA GLN A 94 2.91 -11.40 -20.77
C GLN A 94 1.77 -12.28 -21.24
N GLU A 95 1.43 -12.18 -22.53
CA GLU A 95 0.54 -13.16 -23.13
C GLU A 95 1.19 -14.53 -22.94
N LEU A 96 0.53 -15.36 -22.14
CA LEU A 96 0.94 -16.74 -21.94
C LEU A 96 0.88 -17.42 -23.30
N THR A 97 2.04 -17.78 -23.85
CA THR A 97 2.13 -18.58 -25.06
C THR A 97 1.56 -19.95 -24.76
N ASN A 98 0.71 -20.47 -25.67
CA ASN A 98 -0.08 -21.70 -25.52
C ASN A 98 0.76 -22.99 -25.30
N ASP A 99 2.08 -22.90 -25.23
CA ASP A 99 3.03 -24.03 -25.13
C ASP A 99 3.53 -24.32 -23.70
N THR A 100 3.15 -23.52 -22.70
CA THR A 100 3.50 -23.81 -21.30
C THR A 100 2.33 -24.46 -20.56
N ALA A 101 2.61 -25.51 -19.80
CA ALA A 101 1.64 -26.08 -18.86
C ALA A 101 1.20 -24.96 -17.90
N LEU A 102 -0.04 -24.51 -18.06
CA LEU A 102 -0.59 -23.40 -17.30
C LEU A 102 -0.93 -23.90 -15.90
N PHE A 103 -0.27 -23.32 -14.90
CA PHE A 103 -0.51 -23.62 -13.50
C PHE A 103 -1.30 -22.47 -12.87
N LYS A 104 -2.53 -22.75 -12.40
CA LYS A 104 -3.45 -21.75 -11.88
C LYS A 104 -3.45 -21.76 -10.35
N VAL A 105 -3.07 -20.62 -9.76
CA VAL A 105 -3.12 -20.42 -8.30
C VAL A 105 -4.21 -19.40 -7.96
N LEU A 106 -5.10 -19.76 -7.02
CA LEU A 106 -6.12 -18.86 -6.47
C LEU A 106 -5.77 -18.48 -5.03
N SER A 107 -5.63 -17.19 -4.75
CA SER A 107 -5.52 -16.64 -3.39
C SER A 107 -6.79 -15.88 -3.06
N TYR A 108 -7.53 -16.30 -2.04
CA TYR A 108 -8.85 -15.75 -1.74
C TYR A 108 -9.10 -15.61 -0.23
N ASN A 109 -9.45 -14.39 0.19
CA ASN A 109 -9.92 -14.12 1.54
C ASN A 109 -11.41 -14.48 1.60
N VAL A 110 -11.75 -15.53 2.36
CA VAL A 110 -13.11 -16.07 2.45
C VAL A 110 -13.94 -15.42 3.56
N HIS A 111 -13.37 -14.50 4.32
CA HIS A 111 -14.03 -13.77 5.39
C HIS A 111 -14.86 -14.69 6.32
N VAL A 112 -14.23 -15.74 6.86
CA VAL A 112 -14.89 -16.74 7.73
C VAL A 112 -16.14 -17.38 7.06
N PHE A 113 -16.14 -17.44 5.73
CA PHE A 113 -17.28 -17.90 4.90
C PHE A 113 -18.61 -17.21 5.26
N GLY A 114 -18.57 -15.92 5.60
CA GLY A 114 -19.78 -15.16 5.94
C GLY A 114 -20.48 -15.67 7.21
N MET A 115 -19.78 -16.36 8.13
CA MET A 115 -20.36 -16.93 9.35
C MET A 115 -21.15 -15.92 10.21
N TYR A 116 -20.77 -14.65 10.16
CA TYR A 116 -21.38 -13.58 10.94
C TYR A 116 -22.36 -12.72 10.13
N GLU A 117 -22.64 -13.08 8.89
CA GLU A 117 -23.57 -12.35 8.03
C GLU A 117 -24.99 -12.89 8.22
N PRO A 118 -26.01 -12.02 8.31
CA PRO A 118 -27.39 -12.43 8.58
C PRO A 118 -27.98 -13.29 7.45
N ASP A 119 -27.45 -13.17 6.24
CA ASP A 119 -27.85 -13.92 5.06
C ASP A 119 -26.80 -15.00 4.74
N ASN A 120 -27.07 -16.26 5.13
CA ASN A 120 -26.21 -17.43 4.88
C ASN A 120 -25.95 -17.74 3.38
N HIS A 121 -26.41 -16.91 2.44
CA HIS A 121 -26.26 -17.09 1.00
C HIS A 121 -24.81 -17.00 0.52
N ASN A 122 -23.92 -16.38 1.29
CA ASN A 122 -22.53 -16.15 0.86
C ASN A 122 -21.65 -17.41 0.89
N LYS A 123 -22.00 -18.43 1.69
CA LYS A 123 -21.22 -19.68 1.79
C LYS A 123 -21.16 -20.44 0.47
N ASP A 124 -22.32 -20.69 -0.13
CA ASP A 124 -22.42 -21.44 -1.39
C ASP A 124 -21.74 -20.67 -2.52
N SER A 125 -21.86 -19.33 -2.54
CA SER A 125 -21.25 -18.48 -3.55
C SER A 125 -19.71 -18.54 -3.57
N ILE A 126 -19.08 -18.72 -2.41
CA ILE A 126 -17.62 -18.85 -2.29
C ILE A 126 -17.15 -20.18 -2.90
N PHE A 127 -17.82 -21.29 -2.57
CA PHE A 127 -17.49 -22.60 -3.10
C PHE A 127 -17.77 -22.70 -4.60
N ASP A 128 -18.89 -22.15 -5.06
CA ASP A 128 -19.25 -22.07 -6.47
C ASP A 128 -18.21 -21.27 -7.26
N TYR A 129 -17.74 -20.15 -6.72
CA TYR A 129 -16.68 -19.36 -7.35
C TYR A 129 -15.37 -20.15 -7.45
N ILE A 130 -14.96 -20.84 -6.39
CA ILE A 130 -13.74 -21.68 -6.40
C ILE A 130 -13.87 -22.80 -7.43
N ALA A 131 -15.01 -23.49 -7.46
CA ALA A 131 -15.29 -24.56 -8.41
C ALA A 131 -15.28 -24.05 -9.86
N MET A 132 -15.86 -22.87 -10.11
CA MET A 132 -15.83 -22.21 -11.43
C MET A 132 -14.41 -21.84 -11.85
N GLN A 133 -13.55 -21.42 -10.92
CA GLN A 133 -12.17 -21.06 -11.24
C GLN A 133 -11.28 -22.28 -11.54
N GLN A 134 -11.59 -23.48 -11.05
CA GLN A 134 -10.76 -24.69 -11.24
C GLN A 134 -9.25 -24.44 -11.02
N PRO A 135 -8.80 -23.88 -9.87
CA PRO A 135 -7.38 -23.67 -9.63
C PRO A 135 -6.65 -24.98 -9.28
N ASP A 136 -5.38 -25.08 -9.64
CA ASP A 136 -4.51 -26.19 -9.24
C ASP A 136 -4.08 -26.08 -7.76
N ILE A 137 -3.87 -24.85 -7.27
CA ILE A 137 -3.61 -24.54 -5.86
C ILE A 137 -4.55 -23.44 -5.38
N ILE A 138 -5.11 -23.63 -4.20
CA ILE A 138 -5.90 -22.62 -3.49
C ILE A 138 -5.25 -22.21 -2.16
N CYS A 139 -5.16 -20.90 -1.92
CA CYS A 139 -4.70 -20.28 -0.69
C CYS A 139 -5.84 -19.47 -0.08
N LEU A 140 -6.38 -19.92 1.06
CA LEU A 140 -7.51 -19.25 1.73
C LEU A 140 -7.03 -18.41 2.92
N GLN A 141 -7.37 -17.11 2.95
CA GLN A 141 -7.19 -16.25 4.13
C GLN A 141 -8.49 -16.11 4.93
N GLU A 142 -8.37 -15.81 6.24
CA GLU A 142 -9.50 -15.73 7.17
C GLU A 142 -10.36 -17.01 7.19
N TYR A 143 -9.73 -18.16 6.91
CA TYR A 143 -10.34 -19.48 7.08
C TYR A 143 -10.50 -19.77 8.57
N PHE A 144 -11.71 -20.10 8.99
CA PHE A 144 -12.00 -20.50 10.36
C PHE A 144 -12.55 -21.92 10.38
N GLN A 145 -11.99 -22.75 11.26
CA GLN A 145 -12.47 -24.10 11.51
C GLN A 145 -12.69 -24.24 13.01
N ASP A 146 -13.94 -24.53 13.40
CA ASP A 146 -14.27 -24.82 14.79
C ASP A 146 -13.70 -26.19 15.18
N HIS A 147 -12.79 -26.23 16.15
CA HIS A 147 -12.10 -27.44 16.61
C HIS A 147 -13.00 -28.41 17.41
N LYS A 148 -14.29 -28.12 17.58
CA LYS A 148 -15.16 -28.90 18.47
C LYS A 148 -15.79 -30.18 17.90
N ASN A 149 -15.76 -30.44 16.59
CA ASN A 149 -16.44 -31.61 16.00
C ASN A 149 -15.54 -32.43 15.06
N HIS A 150 -14.55 -33.13 15.60
CA HIS A 150 -13.83 -34.22 14.91
C HIS A 150 -14.63 -35.53 14.90
N LEU A 151 -15.88 -35.52 14.42
CA LEU A 151 -16.71 -36.74 14.34
C LEU A 151 -17.13 -37.14 12.92
N HIS A 152 -16.71 -36.42 11.88
CA HIS A 152 -17.12 -36.71 10.50
C HIS A 152 -16.00 -37.11 9.52
N ASP A 153 -14.74 -37.26 9.96
CA ASP A 153 -13.65 -37.81 9.13
C ASP A 153 -13.65 -39.34 9.06
N LYS A 154 -14.82 -39.95 8.86
CA LYS A 154 -14.95 -41.36 8.46
C LYS A 154 -15.74 -41.45 7.15
N VAL A 155 -15.04 -41.22 6.05
CA VAL A 155 -15.36 -41.77 4.73
C VAL A 155 -14.07 -42.29 4.11
#